data_AF-A0A945VCU1-F1
#
_entry.id   AF-A0A945VCU1-F1
#
_cell.length_a   1.000
_cell.length_b   1.000
_cell.length_c   1.000
_cell.angle_alpha   90.00
_cell.angle_beta   90.00
_cell.angle_gamma   90.00
#
_symmetry.space_group_name_H-M   'P 1'
#
loop_
_entity.id
_entity.type
_entity.pdbx_description
1 polymer ?
#
loop_
_entity_poly.entity_id
_entity_poly.type
_entity_poly.pdbx_seq_one_letter_code
_entity_poly.pdbx_strand_id
1 'polypeptide(L)'
;MKKELELTTINFWLITLNSTVTYILAYLLIFYTNHFIKIALAGNFGYDVGFNHSQVFYYIESHEWTHDAVKLIYSAGPIMILILGGLALIAFWHFVQEPARIKILLIWISLHAFNFLFGSLMIGNIFKEGVGHVFNWMYLTDTAKMIVALLGFVGLLGTAYTMSKPVALSANSYFNQLSERNFPFFITSQLLLPFIFGTLIYLAYFLPNILFQESYSWITMAFILIFITLRVSKMDTQYFDEEERFIGASTLIIIVTIVLFVSLRGLMWNETLINW
;
A
#
# COMPACT_ATOMS: atom_id res chain seq x y z
N MET A 1 14.33 30.94 -22.27
CA MET A 1 14.72 29.94 -21.25
C MET A 1 13.71 30.07 -20.11
N LYS A 2 12.65 29.25 -20.10
CA LYS A 2 11.66 29.28 -19.01
C LYS A 2 12.36 28.83 -17.72
N LYS A 3 11.99 29.47 -16.62
CA LYS A 3 12.61 29.27 -15.31
C LYS A 3 12.35 27.83 -14.86
N GLU A 4 13.40 27.01 -14.75
CA GLU A 4 13.27 25.72 -14.06
C GLU A 4 12.66 25.98 -12.68
N LEU A 5 11.67 25.17 -12.29
CA LEU A 5 11.06 25.29 -10.98
C LEU A 5 12.14 25.22 -9.89
N GLU A 6 12.23 26.25 -9.06
CA GLU A 6 13.25 26.31 -8.02
C GLU A 6 13.03 25.20 -7.00
N LEU A 7 14.12 24.47 -6.69
CA LEU A 7 14.17 23.46 -5.64
C LEU A 7 14.16 24.14 -4.27
N THR A 8 12.99 24.64 -3.87
CA THR A 8 12.79 25.33 -2.60
C THR A 8 12.39 24.36 -1.50
N THR A 9 12.70 24.72 -0.25
CA THR A 9 12.25 23.97 0.93
C THR A 9 10.72 23.88 1.03
N ILE A 10 10.01 24.91 0.58
CA ILE A 10 8.53 24.93 0.58
C ILE A 10 8.00 23.86 -0.38
N ASN A 11 8.51 23.83 -1.62
CA ASN A 11 8.12 22.85 -2.63
C ASN A 11 8.41 21.42 -2.15
N PHE A 12 9.55 21.21 -1.49
CA PHE A 12 9.93 19.92 -0.92
C PHE A 12 8.86 19.40 0.05
N TRP A 13 8.51 20.21 1.05
CA TRP A 13 7.53 19.81 2.07
C TRP A 13 6.11 19.69 1.53
N LEU A 14 5.74 20.46 0.50
CA LEU A 14 4.44 20.30 -0.17
C LEU A 14 4.33 18.96 -0.91
N ILE A 15 5.38 18.55 -1.63
CA ILE A 15 5.43 17.22 -2.27
C ILE A 15 5.35 16.13 -1.18
N THR A 16 6.11 16.27 -0.10
CA THR A 16 6.10 15.32 1.01
C THR A 16 4.73 15.23 1.66
N LEU A 17 4.08 16.35 1.96
CA LEU A 17 2.73 16.35 2.53
C LEU A 17 1.74 15.65 1.61
N ASN A 18 1.70 16.04 0.32
CA ASN A 18 0.80 15.44 -0.66
C ASN A 18 1.00 13.92 -0.75
N SER A 19 2.25 13.49 -0.86
CA SER A 19 2.57 12.08 -0.99
C SER A 19 2.30 11.30 0.30
N THR A 20 2.59 11.86 1.48
CA THR A 20 2.31 11.25 2.80
C THR A 20 0.82 11.02 2.99
N VAL A 21 0.00 12.00 2.62
CA VAL A 21 -1.45 11.91 2.71
C VAL A 21 -1.98 10.84 1.75
N THR A 22 -1.50 10.80 0.50
CA THR A 22 -1.87 9.73 -0.43
C THR A 22 -1.39 8.34 0.00
N TYR A 23 -0.23 8.26 0.68
CA TYR A 23 0.29 7.03 1.27
C TYR A 23 -0.68 6.49 2.32
N ILE A 24 -1.09 7.34 3.27
CA ILE A 24 -2.04 6.96 4.33
C ILE A 24 -3.39 6.57 3.73
N LEU A 25 -3.90 7.34 2.77
CA LEU A 25 -5.16 7.03 2.11
C LEU A 25 -5.12 5.69 1.37
N ALA A 26 -4.04 5.43 0.62
CA ALA A 26 -3.82 4.16 -0.06
C ALA A 26 -3.75 3.01 0.95
N TYR A 27 -2.99 3.17 2.03
CA TYR A 27 -2.90 2.18 3.10
C TYR A 27 -4.28 1.84 3.68
N LEU A 28 -5.06 2.84 4.10
CA LEU A 28 -6.41 2.64 4.65
C LEU A 28 -7.33 1.93 3.65
N LEU A 29 -7.28 2.31 2.37
CA LEU A 29 -8.07 1.68 1.33
C LEU A 29 -7.75 0.18 1.23
N ILE A 30 -6.46 -0.18 1.18
CA ILE A 30 -6.02 -1.58 1.11
C ILE A 30 -6.42 -2.34 2.37
N PHE A 31 -6.18 -1.76 3.54
CA PHE A 31 -6.49 -2.38 4.83
C PHE A 31 -7.99 -2.69 4.99
N TYR A 32 -8.85 -1.71 4.72
CA TYR A 32 -10.30 -1.87 4.86
C TYR A 32 -10.93 -2.69 3.73
N THR A 33 -10.35 -2.69 2.53
CA THR A 33 -10.75 -3.63 1.48
C THR A 33 -10.51 -5.07 1.94
N ASN A 34 -9.36 -5.37 2.56
CA ASN A 34 -9.10 -6.70 3.12
C ASN A 34 -10.12 -7.10 4.19
N HIS A 35 -10.43 -6.18 5.12
CA HIS A 35 -11.40 -6.42 6.19
C HIS A 35 -12.79 -6.68 5.64
N PHE A 36 -13.23 -5.84 4.70
CA PHE A 36 -14.54 -5.98 4.06
C PHE A 36 -14.69 -7.35 3.38
N ILE A 37 -13.68 -7.78 2.61
CA ILE A 37 -13.71 -9.10 1.94
C ILE A 37 -13.77 -10.25 2.94
N LYS A 38 -13.02 -10.17 4.04
CA LYS A 38 -13.06 -11.20 5.11
C LYS A 38 -14.45 -11.29 5.75
N ILE A 39 -15.04 -10.15 6.12
CA ILE A 39 -16.37 -10.08 6.73
C ILE A 39 -17.43 -10.62 5.78
N ALA A 40 -17.40 -10.19 4.51
CA ALA A 40 -18.37 -10.65 3.50
C ALA A 40 -18.30 -12.16 3.28
N LEU A 41 -17.09 -12.74 3.23
CA LEU A 41 -16.92 -14.17 3.04
C LEU A 41 -17.25 -14.98 4.29
N ALA A 42 -17.02 -14.44 5.48
CA ALA A 42 -17.46 -15.09 6.73
C ALA A 42 -18.99 -15.26 6.75
N GLY A 43 -19.73 -14.26 6.29
CA GLY A 43 -21.19 -14.34 6.14
C GLY A 43 -21.66 -15.46 5.20
N ASN A 44 -20.91 -15.75 4.13
CA ASN A 44 -21.24 -16.87 3.24
C ASN A 44 -21.10 -18.26 3.92
N PHE A 45 -20.34 -18.35 5.01
CA PHE A 45 -20.23 -19.56 5.82
C PHE A 45 -21.13 -19.54 7.05
N GLY A 46 -21.95 -18.48 7.25
CA GLY A 46 -22.80 -18.31 8.43
C GLY A 46 -21.99 -18.09 9.71
N TYR A 47 -20.79 -17.53 9.62
CA TYR A 47 -19.96 -17.26 10.78
C TYR A 47 -20.27 -15.89 11.34
N ASP A 48 -20.73 -15.85 12.59
CA ASP A 48 -20.88 -14.61 13.34
C ASP A 48 -19.52 -13.91 13.47
N VAL A 49 -19.49 -12.62 13.14
CA VAL A 49 -18.25 -11.84 13.13
C VAL A 49 -18.42 -10.53 13.86
N GLY A 50 -17.41 -10.20 14.66
CA GLY A 50 -17.22 -8.85 15.16
C GLY A 50 -16.12 -8.16 14.39
N PHE A 51 -16.16 -6.84 14.31
CA PHE A 51 -15.04 -6.08 13.79
C PHE A 51 -14.91 -4.74 14.48
N ASN A 52 -13.67 -4.26 14.57
CA ASN A 52 -13.36 -2.90 14.98
C ASN A 52 -12.36 -2.29 13.98
N HIS A 53 -11.83 -1.10 14.28
CA HIS A 53 -10.88 -0.41 13.42
C HIS A 53 -9.60 -1.22 13.14
N SER A 54 -9.27 -2.22 13.99
CA SER A 54 -8.03 -2.99 13.93
C SER A 54 -8.18 -4.42 13.41
N GLN A 55 -9.24 -5.13 13.76
CA GLN A 55 -9.31 -6.57 13.49
C GLN A 55 -10.74 -7.06 13.29
N VAL A 56 -10.83 -8.23 12.66
CA VAL A 56 -12.05 -9.02 12.54
C VAL A 56 -11.96 -10.18 13.53
N PHE A 57 -12.96 -10.31 14.37
CA PHE A 57 -13.17 -11.38 15.32
C PHE A 57 -14.18 -12.38 14.72
N TYR A 58 -13.91 -13.67 14.87
CA TYR A 58 -14.83 -14.73 14.45
C TYR A 58 -15.39 -15.41 15.70
N TYR A 59 -16.71 -15.36 15.87
CA TYR A 59 -17.42 -15.92 17.02
C TYR A 59 -17.90 -17.33 16.73
N ILE A 60 -16.94 -18.19 16.40
CA ILE A 60 -17.18 -19.62 16.13
C ILE A 60 -16.24 -20.46 16.98
N GLU A 61 -16.70 -21.66 17.33
CA GLU A 61 -15.88 -22.63 18.04
C GLU A 61 -14.78 -23.20 17.15
N SER A 62 -13.68 -23.65 17.75
CA SER A 62 -12.51 -24.14 17.01
C SER A 62 -12.84 -25.32 16.08
N HIS A 63 -13.86 -26.11 16.42
CA HIS A 63 -14.27 -27.28 15.65
C HIS A 63 -15.19 -26.94 14.44
N GLU A 64 -15.72 -25.72 14.39
CA GLU A 64 -16.61 -25.23 13.31
C GLU A 64 -15.83 -24.71 12.11
N TRP A 65 -14.53 -24.45 12.28
CA TRP A 65 -13.66 -24.05 11.18
C TRP A 65 -13.50 -25.17 10.15
N THR A 66 -13.92 -24.89 8.93
CA THR A 66 -13.71 -25.79 7.79
C THR A 66 -12.47 -25.38 6.99
N HIS A 67 -11.82 -26.36 6.36
CA HIS A 67 -10.69 -26.11 5.47
C HIS A 67 -11.01 -25.12 4.35
N ASP A 68 -12.23 -25.18 3.81
CA ASP A 68 -12.65 -24.32 2.71
C ASP A 68 -12.91 -22.89 3.18
N ALA A 69 -13.52 -22.72 4.36
CA ALA A 69 -13.72 -21.39 4.94
C ALA A 69 -12.40 -20.70 5.23
N VAL A 70 -11.44 -21.39 5.86
CA VAL A 70 -10.13 -20.79 6.16
C VAL A 70 -9.40 -20.40 4.87
N LYS A 71 -9.36 -21.29 3.87
CA LYS A 71 -8.72 -20.97 2.59
C LYS A 71 -9.37 -19.76 1.94
N LEU A 72 -10.70 -19.72 1.85
CA LEU A 72 -11.40 -18.67 1.13
C LEU A 72 -11.29 -17.32 1.85
N ILE A 73 -11.60 -17.27 3.16
CA ILE A 73 -11.61 -16.04 3.96
C ILE A 73 -10.21 -15.40 4.00
N TYR A 74 -9.16 -16.19 4.22
CA TYR A 74 -7.80 -15.65 4.40
C TYR A 74 -7.03 -15.45 3.09
N SER A 75 -7.44 -16.06 1.96
CA SER A 75 -6.78 -15.84 0.66
C SER A 75 -7.47 -14.79 -0.23
N ALA A 76 -8.79 -14.65 -0.14
CA ALA A 76 -9.54 -13.76 -1.03
C ALA A 76 -9.18 -12.29 -0.83
N GLY A 77 -8.99 -11.84 0.41
CA GLY A 77 -8.57 -10.47 0.71
C GLY A 77 -7.27 -10.07 -0.02
N PRO A 78 -6.15 -10.80 0.15
CA PRO A 78 -4.93 -10.58 -0.60
C PRO A 78 -5.10 -10.62 -2.14
N ILE A 79 -5.93 -11.52 -2.66
CA ILE A 79 -6.21 -11.60 -4.11
C ILE A 79 -6.96 -10.36 -4.60
N MET A 80 -8.01 -9.94 -3.88
CA MET A 80 -8.77 -8.73 -4.23
C MET A 80 -7.92 -7.47 -4.15
N ILE A 81 -7.04 -7.39 -3.15
CA ILE A 81 -6.04 -6.33 -3.02
C ILE A 81 -5.09 -6.32 -4.21
N LEU A 82 -4.59 -7.48 -4.66
CA LEU A 82 -3.74 -7.56 -5.84
C LEU A 82 -4.46 -7.02 -7.09
N ILE A 83 -5.73 -7.40 -7.28
CA ILE A 83 -6.55 -6.90 -8.39
C ILE A 83 -6.68 -5.38 -8.32
N LEU A 84 -7.00 -4.83 -7.14
CA LEU A 84 -7.09 -3.38 -6.93
C LEU A 84 -5.75 -2.68 -7.25
N GLY A 85 -4.63 -3.24 -6.81
CA GLY A 85 -3.29 -2.73 -7.12
C GLY A 85 -2.97 -2.75 -8.63
N GLY A 86 -3.36 -3.82 -9.32
CA GLY A 86 -3.22 -3.93 -10.77
C GLY A 86 -4.09 -2.92 -11.52
N LEU A 87 -5.34 -2.74 -11.11
CA LEU A 87 -6.25 -1.73 -11.67
C LEU A 87 -5.73 -0.31 -11.45
N ALA A 88 -5.19 -0.02 -10.26
CA ALA A 88 -4.58 1.28 -9.98
C ALA A 88 -3.36 1.54 -10.88
N LEU A 89 -2.55 0.50 -11.16
CA LEU A 89 -1.42 0.62 -12.07
C LEU A 89 -1.87 0.84 -13.52
N ILE A 90 -2.91 0.14 -13.97
CA ILE A 90 -3.51 0.36 -15.30
C ILE A 90 -4.05 1.79 -15.39
N ALA A 91 -4.76 2.26 -14.37
CA ALA A 91 -5.26 3.63 -14.31
C ALA A 91 -4.12 4.66 -14.35
N PHE A 92 -2.99 4.40 -13.66
CA PHE A 92 -1.82 5.28 -13.70
C PHE A 92 -1.33 5.51 -15.14
N TRP A 93 -1.26 4.44 -15.95
CA TRP A 93 -0.83 4.54 -17.34
C TRP A 93 -1.75 5.39 -18.21
N HIS A 94 -3.04 5.49 -17.87
CA HIS A 94 -3.97 6.38 -18.57
C HIS A 94 -3.72 7.86 -18.25
N PHE A 95 -3.19 8.16 -17.05
CA PHE A 95 -2.86 9.53 -16.63
C PHE A 95 -1.38 9.88 -16.83
N VAL A 96 -0.61 9.05 -17.54
CA VAL A 96 0.85 9.18 -17.56
C VAL A 96 1.31 10.55 -18.04
N GLN A 97 0.66 11.11 -19.08
CA GLN A 97 0.99 12.43 -19.65
C GLN A 97 0.46 13.60 -18.82
N GLU A 98 -0.69 13.42 -18.16
CA GLU A 98 -1.35 14.48 -17.41
C GLU A 98 -0.56 14.90 -16.16
N PRO A 99 -0.43 16.19 -15.80
CA PRO A 99 0.17 16.62 -14.53
C PRO A 99 -0.75 16.39 -13.31
N ALA A 100 -1.39 15.22 -13.26
CA ALA A 100 -2.43 14.90 -12.29
C ALA A 100 -1.83 14.27 -11.01
N ARG A 101 -2.06 14.92 -9.87
CA ARG A 101 -1.61 14.45 -8.54
C ARG A 101 -2.26 13.13 -8.11
N ILE A 102 -3.39 12.75 -8.72
CA ILE A 102 -4.03 11.45 -8.51
C ILE A 102 -3.09 10.29 -8.83
N LYS A 103 -2.10 10.48 -9.72
CA LYS A 103 -1.07 9.46 -10.01
C LYS A 103 -0.30 8.99 -8.79
N ILE A 104 -0.07 9.90 -7.84
CA ILE A 104 0.67 9.58 -6.62
C ILE A 104 -0.14 8.63 -5.75
N LEU A 105 -1.46 8.86 -5.66
CA LEU A 105 -2.38 7.93 -5.01
C LEU A 105 -2.38 6.56 -5.70
N LEU A 106 -2.47 6.54 -7.04
CA LEU A 106 -2.46 5.30 -7.81
C LEU A 106 -1.17 4.49 -7.61
N ILE A 107 -0.01 5.16 -7.59
CA ILE A 107 1.29 4.54 -7.28
C ILE A 107 1.26 3.93 -5.88
N TRP A 108 0.80 4.67 -4.87
CA TRP A 108 0.76 4.16 -3.50
C TRP A 108 -0.23 3.01 -3.33
N ILE A 109 -1.39 3.04 -3.99
CA ILE A 109 -2.34 1.92 -3.99
C ILE A 109 -1.67 0.67 -4.55
N SER A 110 -1.01 0.77 -5.71
CA SER A 110 -0.30 -0.37 -6.31
C SER A 110 0.84 -0.86 -5.42
N LEU A 111 1.67 0.05 -4.87
CA LEU A 111 2.77 -0.32 -3.97
C LEU A 111 2.26 -1.02 -2.71
N HIS A 112 1.26 -0.45 -2.03
CA HIS A 112 0.67 -1.08 -0.84
C HIS A 112 0.02 -2.43 -1.17
N ALA A 113 -0.70 -2.53 -2.28
CA ALA A 113 -1.35 -3.77 -2.69
C ALA A 113 -0.35 -4.89 -2.97
N PHE A 114 0.67 -4.61 -3.78
CA PHE A 114 1.69 -5.59 -4.11
C PHE A 114 2.54 -5.95 -2.89
N ASN A 115 2.90 -4.96 -2.06
CA ASN A 115 3.57 -5.21 -0.79
C ASN A 115 2.72 -6.07 0.15
N PHE A 116 1.41 -5.85 0.21
CA PHE A 116 0.51 -6.60 1.06
C PHE A 116 0.50 -8.08 0.66
N LEU A 117 0.31 -8.41 -0.62
CA LEU A 117 0.31 -9.79 -1.07
C LEU A 117 1.69 -10.43 -0.93
N PHE A 118 2.71 -9.88 -1.59
CA PHE A 118 4.02 -10.50 -1.69
C PHE A 118 4.77 -10.49 -0.34
N GLY A 119 4.57 -9.44 0.46
CA GLY A 119 5.04 -9.39 1.83
C GLY A 119 4.36 -10.44 2.71
N SER A 120 3.06 -10.70 2.54
CA SER A 120 2.37 -11.78 3.27
C SER A 120 2.83 -13.18 2.84
N LEU A 121 3.11 -13.40 1.55
CA LEU A 121 3.66 -14.66 1.06
C LEU A 121 5.07 -14.93 1.63
N MET A 122 5.86 -13.88 1.83
CA MET A 122 7.20 -13.99 2.39
C MET A 122 7.20 -14.04 3.93
N ILE A 123 6.77 -12.97 4.60
CA ILE A 123 6.81 -12.84 6.06
C ILE A 123 5.68 -13.63 6.72
N GLY A 124 4.44 -13.47 6.24
CA GLY A 124 3.28 -14.14 6.84
C GLY A 124 3.44 -15.66 6.87
N ASN A 125 4.01 -16.24 5.82
CA ASN A 125 4.30 -17.66 5.76
C ASN A 125 5.35 -18.14 6.78
N ILE A 126 6.41 -17.34 7.03
CA ILE A 126 7.43 -17.67 8.05
C ILE A 126 6.81 -17.66 9.45
N PHE A 127 5.96 -16.67 9.73
CA PHE A 127 5.36 -16.47 11.05
C PHE A 127 4.00 -17.13 11.24
N LYS A 128 3.49 -17.85 10.23
CA LYS A 128 2.20 -18.56 10.26
C LYS A 128 0.97 -17.65 10.43
N GLU A 129 1.10 -16.37 10.11
CA GLU A 129 0.09 -15.33 10.27
C GLU A 129 -0.51 -14.90 8.93
N GLY A 130 -1.75 -14.41 8.96
CA GLY A 130 -2.44 -13.91 7.76
C GLY A 130 -2.55 -14.97 6.66
N VAL A 131 -1.90 -14.74 5.50
CA VAL A 131 -1.87 -15.73 4.40
C VAL A 131 -1.10 -16.99 4.81
N GLY A 132 -0.12 -16.88 5.71
CA GLY A 132 0.60 -18.03 6.25
C GLY A 132 -0.31 -19.02 6.98
N HIS A 133 -1.41 -18.52 7.56
CA HIS A 133 -2.43 -19.36 8.19
C HIS A 133 -3.08 -20.31 7.17
N VAL A 134 -3.33 -19.84 5.93
CA VAL A 134 -3.87 -20.67 4.84
C VAL A 134 -2.95 -21.84 4.53
N PHE A 135 -1.64 -21.60 4.44
CA PHE A 135 -0.66 -22.65 4.11
C PHE A 135 -0.54 -23.72 5.19
N ASN A 136 -0.75 -23.36 6.45
CA ASN A 136 -0.84 -24.34 7.53
C ASN A 136 -2.10 -25.19 7.42
N TRP A 137 -3.24 -24.58 7.09
CA TRP A 137 -4.51 -25.29 6.86
C TRP A 137 -4.54 -26.11 5.57
N MET A 138 -3.60 -25.86 4.66
CA MET A 138 -3.34 -26.71 3.49
C MET A 138 -2.36 -27.85 3.79
N TYR A 139 -1.84 -27.93 5.02
CA TYR A 139 -0.79 -28.88 5.43
C TYR A 139 0.42 -28.84 4.50
N LEU A 140 0.81 -27.66 4.01
CA LEU A 140 2.00 -27.53 3.18
C LEU A 140 3.24 -27.94 3.97
N THR A 141 4.06 -28.78 3.35
CA THR A 141 5.39 -29.15 3.86
C THR A 141 6.28 -27.91 3.97
N ASP A 142 7.31 -27.99 4.81
CA ASP A 142 8.25 -26.86 4.99
C ASP A 142 8.93 -26.47 3.67
N THR A 143 9.24 -27.44 2.81
CA THR A 143 9.75 -27.18 1.45
C THR A 143 8.75 -26.39 0.61
N ALA A 144 7.46 -26.75 0.63
CA ALA A 144 6.43 -26.02 -0.10
C ALA A 144 6.25 -24.60 0.44
N LYS A 145 6.28 -24.41 1.76
CA LYS A 145 6.28 -23.09 2.40
C LYS A 145 7.50 -22.27 1.95
N MET A 146 8.70 -22.84 1.95
CA MET A 146 9.90 -22.16 1.46
C MET A 146 9.74 -21.69 0.01
N ILE A 147 9.18 -22.53 -0.87
CA ILE A 147 8.89 -22.14 -2.27
C ILE A 147 7.94 -20.95 -2.33
N VAL A 148 6.87 -20.95 -1.52
CA VAL A 148 5.93 -19.82 -1.46
C VAL A 148 6.60 -18.53 -0.97
N ALA A 149 7.48 -18.62 0.03
CA ALA A 149 8.25 -17.46 0.50
C ALA A 149 9.17 -16.91 -0.59
N LEU A 150 9.81 -17.79 -1.38
CA LEU A 150 10.63 -17.39 -2.53
C LEU A 150 9.78 -16.72 -3.62
N LEU A 151 8.56 -17.20 -3.88
CA LEU A 151 7.62 -16.54 -4.79
C LEU A 151 7.25 -15.14 -4.28
N GLY A 152 7.01 -14.99 -2.97
CA GLY A 152 6.82 -13.68 -2.34
C GLY A 152 8.01 -12.75 -2.58
N PHE A 153 9.23 -13.23 -2.33
CA PHE A 153 10.45 -12.45 -2.55
C PHE A 153 10.64 -12.04 -4.02
N VAL A 154 10.46 -12.97 -4.97
CA VAL A 154 10.51 -12.68 -6.41
C VAL A 154 9.41 -11.68 -6.80
N GLY A 155 8.23 -11.77 -6.20
CA GLY A 155 7.14 -10.81 -6.37
C GLY A 155 7.49 -9.40 -5.86
N LEU A 156 8.20 -9.28 -4.73
CA LEU A 156 8.70 -7.99 -4.23
C LEU A 156 9.74 -7.37 -5.20
N LEU A 157 10.67 -8.17 -5.71
CA LEU A 157 11.64 -7.73 -6.73
C LEU A 157 10.94 -7.33 -8.04
N GLY A 158 9.97 -8.13 -8.48
CA GLY A 158 9.13 -7.84 -9.64
C GLY A 158 8.36 -6.54 -9.47
N THR A 159 7.82 -6.30 -8.28
CA THR A 159 7.13 -5.06 -7.90
C THR A 159 8.07 -3.86 -7.99
N ALA A 160 9.26 -3.94 -7.39
CA ALA A 160 10.24 -2.87 -7.47
C ALA A 160 10.63 -2.59 -8.94
N TYR A 161 10.83 -3.65 -9.72
CA TYR A 161 11.13 -3.57 -11.14
C TYR A 161 10.00 -2.84 -11.90
N THR A 162 8.76 -3.31 -11.80
CA THR A 162 7.61 -2.77 -12.56
C THR A 162 7.25 -1.36 -12.14
N MET A 163 7.34 -1.04 -10.85
CA MET A 163 6.97 0.27 -10.30
C MET A 163 8.03 1.36 -10.49
N SER A 164 9.28 1.01 -10.80
CA SER A 164 10.35 2.00 -11.00
C SER A 164 10.02 3.03 -12.09
N LYS A 165 9.48 2.58 -13.23
CA LYS A 165 9.14 3.49 -14.34
C LYS A 165 7.93 4.38 -14.01
N PRO A 166 6.79 3.85 -13.51
CA PRO A 166 5.70 4.68 -12.99
C PRO A 166 6.15 5.75 -11.99
N VAL A 167 7.01 5.35 -11.04
CA VAL A 167 7.57 6.26 -10.05
C VAL A 167 8.38 7.38 -10.72
N ALA A 168 9.30 7.06 -11.64
CA ALA A 168 10.05 8.08 -12.37
C ALA A 168 9.13 9.03 -13.16
N LEU A 169 8.14 8.48 -13.87
CA LEU A 169 7.22 9.25 -14.70
C LEU A 169 6.29 10.15 -13.89
N SER A 170 5.97 9.79 -12.64
CA SER A 170 5.13 10.63 -11.77
C SER A 170 5.76 11.98 -11.42
N ALA A 171 7.07 12.13 -11.62
CA ALA A 171 7.78 13.41 -11.46
C ALA A 171 7.19 14.52 -12.33
N ASN A 172 6.54 14.18 -13.45
CA ASN A 172 5.87 15.16 -14.31
C ASN A 172 4.71 15.90 -13.64
N SER A 173 4.21 15.41 -12.50
CA SER A 173 3.21 16.10 -11.68
C SER A 173 3.77 17.37 -11.02
N TYR A 174 5.10 17.50 -10.96
CA TYR A 174 5.80 18.56 -10.23
C TYR A 174 6.91 19.24 -11.04
N PHE A 175 7.55 18.52 -11.96
CA PHE A 175 8.71 18.98 -12.70
C PHE A 175 8.50 18.84 -14.21
N ASN A 176 9.19 19.67 -14.99
CA ASN A 176 9.26 19.56 -16.45
C ASN A 176 10.30 18.52 -16.90
N GLN A 177 11.22 18.14 -16.01
CA GLN A 177 12.18 17.07 -16.26
C GLN A 177 12.59 16.40 -14.96
N LEU A 178 12.96 15.13 -15.02
CA LEU A 178 13.63 14.40 -13.96
C LEU A 178 15.07 14.13 -14.41
N SER A 179 16.03 14.83 -13.79
CA SER A 179 17.46 14.77 -14.06
C SER A 179 18.22 14.35 -12.81
N GLU A 180 19.52 14.08 -12.94
CA GLU A 180 20.39 13.74 -11.80
C GLU A 180 20.38 14.84 -10.70
N ARG A 181 20.17 16.10 -11.08
CA ARG A 181 20.18 17.24 -10.17
C ARG A 181 18.97 17.27 -9.23
N ASN A 182 17.77 17.02 -9.74
CA ASN A 182 16.54 17.05 -8.94
C ASN A 182 16.10 15.66 -8.47
N PHE A 183 16.74 14.58 -8.93
CA PHE A 183 16.45 13.21 -8.53
C PHE A 183 16.46 13.00 -7.01
N PRO A 184 17.51 13.38 -6.24
CA PRO A 184 17.51 13.15 -4.79
C PRO A 184 16.38 13.91 -4.08
N PHE A 185 16.09 15.12 -4.55
CA PHE A 185 15.00 15.94 -4.05
C PHE A 185 13.64 15.26 -4.29
N PHE A 186 13.40 14.78 -5.51
CA PHE A 186 12.17 14.10 -5.89
C PHE A 186 11.97 12.79 -5.12
N ILE A 187 12.96 11.89 -5.10
CA ILE A 187 12.84 10.60 -4.42
C ILE A 187 12.64 10.77 -2.91
N THR A 188 13.40 11.68 -2.30
CA THR A 188 13.29 11.91 -0.86
C THR A 188 11.93 12.49 -0.50
N SER A 189 11.48 13.51 -1.25
CA SER A 189 10.21 14.19 -0.96
C SER A 189 8.98 13.36 -1.32
N GLN A 190 9.00 12.59 -2.41
CA GLN A 190 7.83 11.84 -2.87
C GLN A 190 7.78 10.39 -2.36
N LEU A 191 8.91 9.73 -2.09
CA LEU A 191 8.91 8.31 -1.70
C LEU A 191 9.39 8.11 -0.27
N LEU A 192 10.63 8.52 0.05
CA LEU A 192 11.28 8.11 1.29
C LEU A 192 10.66 8.76 2.53
N LEU A 193 10.50 10.09 2.55
CA LEU A 193 9.87 10.77 3.69
C LEU A 193 8.38 10.41 3.83
N PRO A 194 7.58 10.37 2.75
CA PRO A 194 6.19 9.88 2.82
C PRO A 194 6.06 8.47 3.35
N PHE A 195 6.97 7.57 2.99
CA PHE A 195 7.03 6.23 3.57
C PHE A 195 7.29 6.29 5.08
N ILE A 196 8.29 7.06 5.54
CA ILE A 196 8.63 7.16 6.96
C ILE A 196 7.46 7.78 7.75
N PHE A 197 7.00 8.97 7.36
CA PHE A 197 5.92 9.65 8.06
C PHE A 197 4.60 8.90 7.96
N GLY A 198 4.26 8.40 6.78
CA GLY A 198 3.07 7.60 6.55
C GLY A 198 3.07 6.34 7.41
N THR A 199 4.22 5.66 7.52
CA THR A 199 4.39 4.48 8.40
C THR A 199 4.18 4.83 9.86
N LEU A 200 4.82 5.88 10.36
CA LEU A 200 4.62 6.31 11.74
C LEU A 200 3.16 6.68 12.04
N ILE A 201 2.49 7.36 11.10
CA ILE A 201 1.10 7.80 11.26
C ILE A 201 0.14 6.61 11.25
N TYR A 202 0.28 5.65 10.31
CA TYR A 202 -0.61 4.48 10.33
C TYR A 202 -0.28 3.53 11.49
N LEU A 203 0.97 3.41 11.95
CA LEU A 203 1.24 2.62 13.15
C LEU A 203 0.59 3.25 14.39
N ALA A 204 0.61 4.58 14.49
CA ALA A 204 -0.10 5.30 15.54
C ALA A 204 -1.63 5.08 15.49
N TYR A 205 -2.19 4.86 14.30
CA TYR A 205 -3.60 4.52 14.12
C TYR A 205 -4.01 3.25 14.88
N PHE A 206 -3.13 2.25 14.99
CA PHE A 206 -3.44 0.97 15.63
C PHE A 206 -3.07 0.89 17.11
N LEU A 207 -2.47 1.94 17.70
CA LEU A 207 -2.14 1.91 19.13
C LEU A 207 -3.39 1.72 19.99
N PRO A 208 -3.34 0.94 21.09
CA PRO A 208 -2.17 0.27 21.64
C PRO A 208 -1.84 -1.09 21.01
N ASN A 209 -2.71 -1.64 20.17
CA ASN A 209 -2.62 -3.00 19.65
C ASN A 209 -2.19 -3.01 18.18
N ILE A 210 -0.88 -2.91 17.95
CA ILE A 210 -0.34 -3.00 16.59
C ILE A 210 -0.43 -4.45 16.11
N LEU A 211 -1.07 -4.64 14.96
CA LEU A 211 -1.22 -5.97 14.34
C LEU A 211 0.12 -6.51 13.83
N PHE A 212 0.21 -7.84 13.73
CA PHE A 212 1.41 -8.50 13.20
C PHE A 212 1.81 -7.98 11.81
N GLN A 213 0.86 -7.96 10.87
CA GLN A 213 1.14 -7.50 9.50
C GLN A 213 1.70 -6.08 9.50
N GLU A 214 1.15 -5.18 10.32
CA GLU A 214 1.56 -3.78 10.35
C GLU A 214 2.91 -3.56 11.04
N SER A 215 3.25 -4.43 11.98
CA SER A 215 4.55 -4.42 12.65
C SER A 215 5.71 -4.74 11.70
N TYR A 216 5.47 -5.44 10.59
CA TYR A 216 6.53 -5.93 9.69
C TYR A 216 6.37 -5.51 8.22
N SER A 217 5.20 -5.04 7.77
CA SER A 217 4.94 -4.66 6.37
C SER A 217 5.84 -3.53 5.86
N TRP A 218 6.37 -2.71 6.76
CA TRP A 218 7.31 -1.64 6.44
C TRP A 218 8.67 -2.17 5.98
N ILE A 219 9.09 -3.36 6.41
CA ILE A 219 10.38 -3.96 6.02
C ILE A 219 10.37 -4.29 4.52
N THR A 220 9.32 -4.95 4.06
CA THR A 220 9.17 -5.31 2.65
C THR A 220 8.91 -4.09 1.77
N MET A 221 8.20 -3.08 2.28
CA MET A 221 8.04 -1.81 1.59
C MET A 221 9.37 -1.07 1.45
N ALA A 222 10.17 -0.99 2.53
CA ALA A 222 11.50 -0.38 2.50
C ALA A 222 12.40 -1.09 1.47
N PHE A 223 12.36 -2.42 1.42
CA PHE A 223 13.06 -3.20 0.40
C PHE A 223 12.63 -2.80 -1.02
N ILE A 224 11.33 -2.75 -1.31
CA ILE A 224 10.81 -2.30 -2.62
C ILE A 224 11.33 -0.89 -2.96
N LEU A 225 11.23 0.06 -2.03
CA LEU A 225 11.60 1.46 -2.24
C LEU A 225 13.10 1.66 -2.47
N ILE A 226 13.95 0.89 -1.79
CA ILE A 226 15.40 0.89 -2.02
C ILE A 226 15.69 0.47 -3.46
N PHE A 227 15.11 -0.64 -3.93
CA PHE A 227 15.32 -1.12 -5.30
C PHE A 227 14.76 -0.16 -6.36
N ILE A 228 13.60 0.44 -6.11
CA ILE A 228 13.04 1.50 -6.97
C ILE A 228 14.03 2.67 -7.06
N THR A 229 14.53 3.15 -5.91
CA THR A 229 15.47 4.28 -5.86
C THR A 229 16.73 3.99 -6.66
N LEU A 230 17.35 2.82 -6.44
CA LEU A 230 18.55 2.38 -7.16
C LEU A 230 18.36 2.22 -8.67
N ARG A 231 17.14 1.87 -9.09
CA ARG A 231 16.84 1.71 -10.51
C ARG A 231 16.54 3.05 -11.17
N VAL A 232 15.75 3.91 -10.53
CA VAL A 232 15.42 5.23 -11.07
C VAL A 232 16.67 6.11 -11.14
N SER A 233 17.62 5.97 -10.21
CA SER A 233 18.90 6.71 -10.27
C SER A 233 19.77 6.38 -11.48
N LYS A 234 19.48 5.28 -12.19
CA LYS A 234 20.21 4.81 -13.38
C LYS A 234 19.42 5.04 -14.67
N MET A 235 18.25 5.67 -14.59
CA MET A 235 17.46 6.01 -15.77
C MET A 235 18.02 7.28 -16.41
N ASP A 236 17.96 7.35 -17.74
CA ASP A 236 18.26 8.58 -18.47
C ASP A 236 17.32 9.70 -18.05
N THR A 237 17.76 10.95 -18.24
CA THR A 237 16.95 12.13 -17.94
C THR A 237 15.61 12.04 -18.65
N GLN A 238 14.53 12.13 -17.88
CA GLN A 238 13.16 12.09 -18.41
C GLN A 238 12.69 13.52 -18.65
N TYR A 239 12.34 13.83 -19.89
CA TYR A 239 11.76 15.12 -20.26
C TYR A 239 10.24 15.00 -20.32
N PHE A 240 9.54 16.00 -19.83
CA PHE A 240 8.08 16.12 -19.82
C PHE A 240 7.67 17.43 -20.52
N ASP A 241 6.36 17.68 -20.64
CA ASP A 241 5.84 18.89 -21.31
C ASP A 241 6.39 20.20 -20.73
N GLU A 242 6.48 21.22 -21.58
CA GLU A 242 7.05 22.56 -21.30
C GLU A 242 6.08 23.52 -20.56
N GLU A 243 4.90 23.05 -20.19
CA GLU A 243 3.94 23.84 -19.43
C GLU A 243 4.44 24.14 -18.02
N GLU A 244 4.20 25.34 -17.52
CA GLU A 244 4.64 25.72 -16.18
C GLU A 244 3.95 24.83 -15.13
N ARG A 245 4.76 24.19 -14.29
CA ARG A 245 4.25 23.31 -13.22
C ARG A 245 4.05 24.11 -11.94
N PHE A 246 2.93 23.88 -11.26
CA PHE A 246 2.65 24.47 -9.96
C PHE A 246 2.51 23.42 -8.86
N ILE A 247 3.37 23.54 -7.84
CA ILE A 247 3.32 22.69 -6.65
C ILE A 247 2.42 23.37 -5.62
N GLY A 248 1.24 22.80 -5.41
CA GLY A 248 0.31 23.21 -4.38
C GLY A 248 -0.12 22.04 -3.51
N ALA A 249 -0.78 22.33 -2.40
CA ALA A 249 -1.39 21.31 -1.55
C ALA A 249 -2.59 20.66 -2.28
N SER A 250 -2.75 19.36 -2.15
CA SER A 250 -3.90 18.60 -2.64
C SER A 250 -5.04 18.63 -1.63
N THR A 251 -5.62 19.82 -1.41
CA THR A 251 -6.59 20.07 -0.32
C THR A 251 -7.71 19.04 -0.25
N LEU A 252 -8.27 18.62 -1.40
CA LEU A 252 -9.31 17.59 -1.45
C LEU A 252 -8.82 16.24 -0.87
N ILE A 253 -7.66 15.75 -1.31
CA ILE A 253 -7.09 14.48 -0.84
C ILE A 253 -6.74 14.57 0.65
N ILE A 254 -6.22 15.72 1.09
CA ILE A 254 -5.91 15.99 2.50
C ILE A 254 -7.17 15.88 3.36
N ILE A 255 -8.24 16.59 2.98
CA ILE A 255 -9.51 16.57 3.72
C ILE A 255 -10.09 15.15 3.74
N VAL A 256 -10.16 14.47 2.59
CA VAL A 256 -10.68 13.11 2.49
C VAL A 256 -9.91 12.15 3.39
N THR A 257 -8.58 12.24 3.39
CA THR A 257 -7.72 11.37 4.21
C THR A 257 -7.93 11.63 5.69
N ILE A 258 -7.97 12.89 6.13
CA ILE A 258 -8.21 13.25 7.54
C ILE A 258 -9.59 12.75 7.98
N VAL A 259 -10.62 13.01 7.18
CA VAL A 259 -12.00 12.58 7.49
C VAL A 259 -12.08 11.06 7.60
N LEU A 260 -11.51 10.32 6.64
CA LEU A 260 -11.50 8.86 6.69
C LEU A 260 -10.69 8.33 7.87
N PHE A 261 -9.49 8.87 8.11
CA PHE A 261 -8.65 8.44 9.23
C PHE A 261 -9.35 8.64 10.58
N VAL A 262 -9.94 9.80 10.82
CA VAL A 262 -10.63 10.10 12.08
C VAL A 262 -11.95 9.33 12.19
N SER A 263 -12.74 9.25 11.12
CA SER A 263 -14.05 8.59 11.15
C SER A 263 -13.91 7.09 11.31
N LEU A 264 -13.02 6.43 10.56
CA LEU A 264 -12.82 4.98 10.65
C LEU A 264 -12.28 4.60 12.04
N ARG A 265 -11.38 5.41 12.60
CA ARG A 265 -10.86 5.21 13.96
C ARG A 265 -11.92 5.38 15.03
N GLY A 266 -12.69 6.48 14.96
CA GLY A 266 -13.67 6.85 15.99
C GLY A 266 -14.93 6.00 15.93
N LEU A 267 -15.50 5.81 14.73
CA LEU A 267 -16.74 5.03 14.54
C LEU A 267 -16.52 3.56 14.85
N MET A 268 -15.37 3.00 14.46
CA MET A 268 -15.03 1.59 14.73
C MET A 268 -14.10 1.45 15.94
N TRP A 269 -14.18 2.40 16.89
CA TRP A 269 -13.46 2.26 18.16
C TRP A 269 -13.96 1.03 18.93
N ASN A 270 -15.29 0.93 19.04
CA ASN A 270 -15.96 -0.21 19.64
C ASN A 270 -16.14 -1.31 18.59
N GLU A 271 -16.21 -2.53 19.08
CA GLU A 271 -16.55 -3.67 18.27
C GLU A 271 -18.01 -3.59 17.80
N THR A 272 -18.22 -3.86 16.51
CA THR A 272 -19.54 -4.00 15.90
C THR A 272 -19.75 -5.46 15.55
N LEU A 273 -20.84 -6.04 16.05
CA LEU A 273 -21.22 -7.44 15.81
C LEU A 273 -22.15 -7.55 14.60
N ILE A 274 -21.91 -8.56 13.77
CA ILE A 274 -22.77 -8.98 12.68
C ILE A 274 -23.10 -10.46 12.92
N ASN A 275 -24.39 -10.73 13.11
CA ASN A 275 -24.91 -12.09 13.25
C ASN A 275 -25.55 -12.51 11.92
N TRP A 276 -25.27 -13.73 11.46
CA TRP A 276 -25.73 -14.25 10.18
C TRP A 276 -26.83 -15.32 10.31
#